data_AF-A0A7C3XSX2-F1
#
_entry.id   AF-A0A7C3XSX2-F1
#
_cell.length_a   1.000
_cell.length_b   1.000
_cell.length_c   1.000
_cell.angle_alpha   90.00
_cell.angle_beta   90.00
_cell.angle_gamma   90.00
#
_symmetry.space_group_name_H-M   'P 1'
#
loop_
_entity.id
_entity.type
_entity.pdbx_description
1 polymer ?
#
loop_
_entity_poly.entity_id
_entity_poly.type
_entity_poly.pdbx_seq_one_letter_code
_entity_poly.pdbx_strand_id
1 'polypeptide(L)'
;MNKENKSKIILNILLSLFILGLFSTYSFANAISITNGLSWLTSTQNSDGSFGITGTTVLDTTNVLDTLKLLQPTSTSYLTGVTWLSSQSVTSTDFLARQIISLSSAGIGITADLTNLISNENTDNGWGGDLSSTSMIIDTALALDALNAVNYANQNLISNALLYLVTNQNSDGGWGFYAGDDSNVYMTAMV
;
A
#
# COMPACT_ATOMS: atom_id res chain seq x y z
N MET A 1 -10.46 -60.62 -17.05
CA MET A 1 -10.04 -59.57 -18.02
C MET A 1 -8.62 -59.85 -18.46
N ASN A 2 -8.38 -60.05 -19.77
CA ASN A 2 -7.05 -60.40 -20.28
C ASN A 2 -6.06 -59.21 -20.12
N LYS A 3 -4.76 -59.51 -20.18
CA LYS A 3 -3.68 -58.52 -19.98
C LYS A 3 -3.78 -57.35 -20.98
N GLU A 4 -4.27 -57.63 -22.19
CA GLU A 4 -4.47 -56.64 -23.25
C GLU A 4 -5.57 -55.63 -22.93
N ASN A 5 -6.72 -56.08 -22.41
CA ASN A 5 -7.82 -55.19 -22.00
C ASN A 5 -7.45 -54.31 -20.81
N LYS A 6 -6.64 -54.82 -19.86
CA LYS A 6 -6.09 -54.01 -18.76
C LYS A 6 -5.18 -52.89 -19.29
N SER A 7 -4.32 -53.19 -20.26
CA SER A 7 -3.40 -52.21 -20.85
C SER A 7 -4.13 -51.10 -21.62
N LYS A 8 -5.19 -51.43 -22.38
CA LYS A 8 -5.99 -50.44 -23.10
C LYS A 8 -6.75 -49.50 -22.17
N ILE A 9 -7.28 -50.03 -21.06
CA ILE A 9 -7.98 -49.22 -20.04
C ILE A 9 -7.01 -48.27 -19.34
N ILE A 10 -5.83 -48.75 -18.94
CA ILE A 10 -4.81 -47.89 -18.30
C ILE A 10 -4.33 -46.80 -19.27
N LEU A 11 -4.11 -47.14 -20.54
CA LEU A 11 -3.71 -46.15 -21.56
C LEU A 11 -4.79 -45.09 -21.77
N ASN A 12 -6.06 -45.48 -21.83
CA ASN A 12 -7.17 -44.53 -21.98
C ASN A 12 -7.32 -43.62 -20.76
N ILE A 13 -7.17 -44.15 -19.54
CA ILE A 13 -7.19 -43.35 -18.31
C ILE A 13 -6.03 -42.34 -18.28
N LEU A 14 -4.82 -42.77 -18.67
CA LEU A 14 -3.65 -41.89 -18.76
C LEU A 14 -3.83 -40.82 -19.84
N LEU A 15 -4.42 -41.15 -20.99
CA LEU A 15 -4.75 -40.19 -22.04
C LEU A 15 -5.78 -39.18 -21.56
N SER A 16 -6.83 -39.63 -20.88
CA SER A 16 -7.86 -38.74 -20.32
C SER A 16 -7.30 -37.81 -19.23
N LEU A 17 -6.42 -38.30 -18.36
CA LEU A 17 -5.75 -37.48 -17.34
C LEU A 17 -4.76 -36.47 -17.95
N PHE A 18 -4.06 -36.85 -19.02
CA PHE A 18 -3.16 -35.95 -19.76
C PHE A 18 -3.95 -34.84 -20.47
N ILE A 19 -5.10 -35.18 -21.07
CA ILE A 19 -5.99 -34.20 -21.72
C ILE A 19 -6.61 -33.25 -20.68
N LEU A 20 -7.00 -33.73 -19.50
CA LEU A 20 -7.48 -32.88 -18.39
C LEU A 20 -6.41 -31.93 -17.85
N GLY A 21 -5.13 -32.32 -17.90
CA GLY A 21 -4.00 -31.44 -17.54
C GLY A 21 -3.64 -30.39 -18.60
N LEU A 22 -4.00 -30.61 -19.87
CA LEU A 22 -3.78 -29.65 -20.96
C LEU A 22 -4.84 -28.54 -21.02
N PHE A 23 -5.97 -28.72 -20.32
CA PHE A 23 -7.07 -27.76 -20.21
C PHE A 23 -7.20 -27.14 -18.82
N SER A 24 -6.13 -27.09 -18.03
CA SER A 24 -6.05 -26.07 -16.98
C SER A 24 -5.94 -24.71 -17.68
N THR A 25 -7.07 -24.13 -18.04
CA THR A 25 -7.12 -22.74 -18.44
C THR A 25 -6.65 -21.94 -17.24
N TYR A 26 -5.39 -21.51 -17.27
CA TYR A 26 -4.98 -20.37 -16.48
C TYR A 26 -5.96 -19.27 -16.84
N SER A 27 -6.81 -18.89 -15.89
CA SER A 27 -7.74 -17.79 -16.08
C SER A 27 -6.91 -16.50 -16.18
N PHE A 28 -6.42 -16.18 -17.37
CA PHE A 28 -5.72 -14.93 -17.69
C PHE A 28 -6.69 -13.77 -17.89
N ALA A 29 -7.89 -13.82 -17.29
CA ALA A 29 -8.98 -12.89 -17.55
C ALA A 29 -8.62 -11.40 -17.34
N ASN A 30 -7.46 -11.08 -16.74
CA ASN A 30 -7.03 -9.70 -16.48
C ASN A 30 -5.62 -9.33 -16.98
N ALA A 31 -4.85 -10.21 -17.63
CA ALA A 31 -3.47 -9.88 -18.00
C ALA A 31 -3.38 -8.70 -19.00
N ILE A 32 -4.29 -8.66 -19.97
CA ILE A 32 -4.36 -7.58 -20.97
C ILE A 32 -4.82 -6.28 -20.31
N SER A 33 -5.84 -6.31 -19.46
CA SER A 33 -6.35 -5.13 -18.77
C SER A 33 -5.30 -4.52 -17.82
N ILE A 34 -4.58 -5.35 -17.07
CA ILE A 34 -3.45 -4.91 -16.23
C ILE A 34 -2.36 -4.28 -17.09
N THR A 35 -2.00 -4.92 -18.20
CA THR A 35 -0.99 -4.39 -19.14
C THR A 35 -1.42 -3.04 -19.71
N ASN A 36 -2.69 -2.89 -20.09
CA ASN A 36 -3.23 -1.63 -20.58
C ASN A 36 -3.23 -0.54 -19.50
N GLY A 37 -3.61 -0.88 -18.27
CA GLY A 37 -3.57 0.04 -17.13
C GLY A 37 -2.14 0.52 -16.82
N LEU A 38 -1.18 -0.40 -16.79
CA LEU A 38 0.24 -0.07 -16.60
C LEU A 38 0.79 0.78 -17.75
N SER A 39 0.42 0.46 -18.99
CA SER A 39 0.81 1.27 -20.15
C SER A 39 0.23 2.68 -20.06
N TRP A 40 -1.01 2.83 -19.61
CA TRP A 40 -1.60 4.15 -19.41
C TRP A 40 -0.88 4.92 -18.32
N LEU A 41 -0.72 4.32 -17.12
CA LEU A 41 -0.01 4.95 -16.00
C LEU A 41 1.38 5.44 -16.42
N THR A 42 2.20 4.55 -16.98
CA THR A 42 3.58 4.90 -17.41
C THR A 42 3.60 5.94 -18.54
N SER A 43 2.59 5.99 -19.41
CA SER A 43 2.47 7.04 -20.44
C SER A 43 2.04 8.41 -19.91
N THR A 44 1.45 8.45 -18.71
CA THR A 44 0.98 9.69 -18.06
C THR A 44 2.00 10.31 -17.11
N GLN A 45 3.18 9.71 -16.96
CA GLN A 45 4.24 10.24 -16.11
C GLN A 45 4.69 11.62 -16.59
N ASN A 46 4.83 12.56 -15.66
CA ASN A 46 5.36 13.88 -15.93
C ASN A 46 6.86 13.81 -16.28
N SER A 47 7.37 14.84 -16.95
CA SER A 47 8.78 14.90 -17.39
C SER A 47 9.79 14.92 -16.24
N ASP A 48 9.36 15.30 -15.03
CA ASP A 48 10.17 15.28 -13.80
C ASP A 48 10.14 13.92 -13.08
N GLY A 49 9.37 12.96 -13.58
CA GLY A 49 9.20 11.63 -13.00
C GLY A 49 7.99 11.48 -12.07
N SER A 50 7.28 12.57 -11.75
CA SER A 50 6.08 12.49 -10.92
C SER A 50 4.85 11.98 -11.68
N PHE A 51 3.79 11.67 -10.94
CA PHE A 51 2.46 11.40 -11.45
C PHE A 51 1.45 12.37 -10.83
N GLY A 52 0.34 12.59 -11.53
CA GLY A 52 -0.75 13.44 -11.06
C GLY A 52 -0.59 14.90 -11.46
N ILE A 53 -1.38 15.75 -10.80
CA ILE A 53 -1.47 17.18 -11.06
C ILE A 53 -1.08 17.98 -9.82
N THR A 54 -0.91 19.30 -9.97
CA THR A 54 -0.60 20.19 -8.87
C THR A 54 -1.59 20.02 -7.71
N GLY A 55 -1.07 19.80 -6.51
CA GLY A 55 -1.85 19.59 -5.29
C GLY A 55 -2.04 18.12 -4.90
N THR A 56 -2.00 17.19 -5.85
CA THR A 56 -2.11 15.74 -5.59
C THR A 56 -0.84 14.98 -5.95
N THR A 57 0.20 15.66 -6.44
CA THR A 57 1.38 15.03 -7.04
C THR A 57 2.06 14.00 -6.14
N VAL A 58 2.21 14.27 -4.83
CA VAL A 58 2.81 13.32 -3.88
C VAL A 58 1.90 12.10 -3.66
N LEU A 59 0.60 12.35 -3.46
CA LEU A 59 -0.41 11.30 -3.28
C LEU A 59 -0.48 10.39 -4.50
N ASP A 60 -0.60 10.97 -5.70
CA ASP A 60 -0.70 10.22 -6.94
C ASP A 60 0.59 9.47 -7.24
N THR A 61 1.75 10.11 -7.03
CA THR A 61 3.05 9.45 -7.23
C THR A 61 3.24 8.27 -6.30
N THR A 62 2.93 8.39 -5.01
CA THR A 62 3.08 7.27 -4.06
C THR A 62 2.14 6.10 -4.40
N ASN A 63 0.87 6.37 -4.73
CA ASN A 63 -0.08 5.34 -5.18
C ASN A 63 0.41 4.60 -6.44
N VAL A 64 0.97 5.33 -7.41
CA VAL A 64 1.53 4.72 -8.63
C VAL A 64 2.81 3.95 -8.32
N LEU A 65 3.70 4.48 -7.48
CA LEU A 65 4.94 3.81 -7.11
C LEU A 65 4.70 2.51 -6.34
N ASP A 66 3.71 2.46 -5.45
CA ASP A 66 3.36 1.24 -4.73
C ASP A 66 2.83 0.16 -5.70
N THR A 67 2.03 0.58 -6.69
CA THR A 67 1.57 -0.30 -7.78
C THR A 67 2.73 -0.80 -8.63
N LEU A 68 3.63 0.10 -9.05
CA LEU A 68 4.79 -0.24 -9.87
C LEU A 68 5.83 -1.05 -9.09
N LYS A 69 5.97 -0.87 -7.77
CA LYS A 69 6.83 -1.70 -6.93
C LYS A 69 6.40 -3.16 -7.00
N LEU A 70 5.10 -3.42 -7.01
CA LEU A 70 4.56 -4.77 -7.08
C LEU A 70 4.69 -5.39 -8.48
N LEU A 71 4.45 -4.59 -9.53
CA LEU A 71 4.27 -5.10 -10.89
C LEU A 71 5.47 -4.89 -11.82
N GLN A 72 6.21 -3.80 -11.65
CA GLN A 72 7.32 -3.37 -12.52
C GLN A 72 8.45 -2.63 -11.75
N PRO A 73 9.04 -3.22 -10.69
CA PRO A 73 9.96 -2.52 -9.76
C PRO A 73 11.31 -2.12 -10.36
N THR A 74 11.61 -2.53 -11.59
CA THR A 74 12.83 -2.16 -12.32
C THR A 74 12.55 -1.32 -13.55
N SER A 75 11.30 -0.90 -13.76
CA SER A 75 10.95 -0.02 -14.88
C SER A 75 11.56 1.36 -14.69
N THR A 76 11.93 2.01 -15.81
CA THR A 76 12.43 3.40 -15.78
C THR A 76 11.43 4.31 -15.06
N SER A 77 10.13 4.12 -15.34
CA SER A 77 9.04 4.92 -14.76
C SER A 77 9.00 4.83 -13.23
N TYR A 78 9.16 3.63 -12.67
CA TYR A 78 9.29 3.43 -11.22
C TYR A 78 10.55 4.13 -10.67
N LEU A 79 11.71 3.92 -11.29
CA LEU A 79 12.98 4.46 -10.80
C LEU A 79 13.03 6.01 -10.82
N THR A 80 12.50 6.63 -11.88
CA THR A 80 12.42 8.10 -11.97
C THR A 80 11.40 8.67 -10.99
N GLY A 81 10.28 7.98 -10.75
CA GLY A 81 9.30 8.39 -9.74
C GLY A 81 9.85 8.29 -8.32
N VAL A 82 10.59 7.22 -7.98
CA VAL A 82 11.29 7.11 -6.69
C VAL A 82 12.31 8.23 -6.53
N THR A 83 13.07 8.55 -7.58
CA THR A 83 14.04 9.65 -7.57
C THR A 83 13.33 10.98 -7.30
N TRP A 84 12.24 11.26 -8.01
CA TRP A 84 11.43 12.46 -7.77
C TRP A 84 10.91 12.51 -6.33
N LEU A 85 10.31 11.43 -5.83
CA LEU A 85 9.72 11.36 -4.49
C LEU A 85 10.78 11.58 -3.39
N SER A 86 11.98 11.05 -3.57
CA SER A 86 13.10 11.23 -2.63
C SER A 86 13.63 12.67 -2.55
N SER A 87 13.30 13.51 -3.53
CA SER A 87 13.68 14.93 -3.54
C SER A 87 12.60 15.85 -2.95
N GLN A 88 11.43 15.31 -2.59
CA GLN A 88 10.33 16.11 -2.05
C GLN A 88 10.51 16.31 -0.54
N SER A 89 10.41 17.57 -0.11
CA SER A 89 10.31 17.93 1.30
C SER A 89 8.85 18.17 1.64
N VAL A 90 8.23 17.22 2.34
CA VAL A 90 6.84 17.29 2.81
C VAL A 90 6.78 17.35 4.33
N THR A 91 5.71 17.92 4.87
CA THR A 91 5.55 18.12 6.33
C THR A 91 4.27 17.55 6.90
N SER A 92 3.26 17.30 6.04
CA SER A 92 2.00 16.73 6.50
C SER A 92 2.16 15.27 6.87
N THR A 93 1.43 14.82 7.88
CA THR A 93 1.47 13.44 8.37
C THR A 93 1.12 12.44 7.27
N ASP A 94 0.08 12.71 6.48
CA ASP A 94 -0.31 11.88 5.34
C ASP A 94 0.82 11.74 4.30
N PHE A 95 1.43 12.85 3.87
CA PHE A 95 2.49 12.79 2.87
C PHE A 95 3.78 12.16 3.41
N LEU A 96 4.14 12.45 4.66
CA LEU A 96 5.27 11.80 5.32
C LEU A 96 5.06 10.30 5.42
N ALA A 97 3.88 9.84 5.85
CA ALA A 97 3.57 8.43 5.97
C ALA A 97 3.71 7.70 4.64
N ARG A 98 3.09 8.22 3.57
CA ARG A 98 3.18 7.65 2.22
C ARG A 98 4.61 7.66 1.68
N GLN A 99 5.33 8.77 1.86
CA GLN A 99 6.71 8.89 1.42
C GLN A 99 7.60 7.86 2.12
N ILE A 100 7.47 7.69 3.45
CA ILE A 100 8.21 6.68 4.22
C ILE A 100 7.93 5.27 3.70
N ILE A 101 6.66 4.91 3.48
CA ILE A 101 6.27 3.58 3.00
C ILE A 101 6.87 3.33 1.60
N SER A 102 6.62 4.21 0.64
CA SER A 102 7.09 4.02 -0.73
C SER A 102 8.63 4.02 -0.82
N LEU A 103 9.32 4.96 -0.15
CA LEU A 103 10.79 5.06 -0.18
C LEU A 103 11.48 3.91 0.55
N SER A 104 10.99 3.50 1.72
CA SER A 104 11.55 2.35 2.44
C SER A 104 11.41 1.05 1.64
N SER A 105 10.26 0.85 0.97
CA SER A 105 10.06 -0.30 0.08
C SER A 105 11.01 -0.28 -1.13
N ALA A 106 11.44 0.90 -1.56
CA ALA A 106 12.43 1.10 -2.62
C ALA A 106 13.89 0.94 -2.15
N GLY A 107 14.12 0.75 -0.84
CA GLY A 107 15.45 0.70 -0.25
C GLY A 107 16.14 2.06 -0.13
N ILE A 108 15.37 3.15 -0.20
CA ILE A 108 15.85 4.51 0.00
C ILE A 108 15.83 4.85 1.49
N GLY A 109 16.83 5.59 1.96
CA GLY A 109 16.92 6.02 3.36
C GLY A 109 15.86 7.07 3.72
N ILE A 110 15.17 6.86 4.84
CA ILE A 110 13.99 7.64 5.28
C ILE A 110 14.22 8.40 6.60
N THR A 111 15.47 8.55 7.04
CA THR A 111 15.79 9.05 8.39
C THR A 111 15.22 10.44 8.66
N ALA A 112 15.28 11.35 7.68
CA ALA A 112 14.74 12.69 7.81
C ALA A 112 13.21 12.67 7.89
N ASP A 113 12.57 11.92 7.00
CA ASP A 113 11.11 11.81 6.91
C ASP A 113 10.53 11.19 8.20
N LEU A 114 11.17 10.13 8.70
CA LEU A 114 10.79 9.51 9.97
C LEU A 114 10.95 10.45 11.16
N THR A 115 12.03 11.26 11.18
CA THR A 115 12.24 12.27 12.22
C THR A 115 11.11 13.31 12.20
N ASN A 116 10.71 13.77 11.00
CA ASN A 116 9.62 14.72 10.84
C ASN A 116 8.28 14.10 11.25
N LEU A 117 8.01 12.85 10.84
CA LEU A 117 6.78 12.15 11.22
C LEU A 117 6.67 12.04 12.74
N ILE A 118 7.73 11.60 13.43
CA ILE A 118 7.73 11.50 14.90
C ILE A 118 7.56 12.87 15.55
N SER A 119 8.11 13.93 14.96
CA SER A 119 7.95 15.29 15.50
C SER A 119 6.53 15.83 15.44
N ASN A 120 5.67 15.25 14.59
CA ASN A 120 4.24 15.60 14.50
C ASN A 120 3.38 14.95 15.60
N GLU A 121 3.95 14.05 16.43
CA GLU A 121 3.22 13.47 17.57
C GLU A 121 2.83 14.56 18.58
N ASN A 122 1.56 14.57 18.97
CA ASN A 122 1.03 15.48 19.98
C ASN A 122 1.14 14.89 21.39
N THR A 123 0.88 15.73 22.40
CA THR A 123 0.94 15.33 23.82
C THR A 123 -0.11 14.27 24.22
N ASP A 124 -1.15 14.09 23.41
CA ASP A 124 -2.14 13.02 23.58
C ASP A 124 -1.74 11.70 22.88
N ASN A 125 -0.53 11.65 22.31
CA ASN A 125 0.03 10.53 21.53
C ASN A 125 -0.70 10.25 20.21
N GLY A 126 -1.48 11.22 19.71
CA GLY A 126 -2.04 11.19 18.35
C GLY A 126 -1.24 12.07 17.38
N TRP A 127 -1.56 11.96 16.10
CA TRP A 127 -1.05 12.83 15.04
C TRP A 127 -2.18 13.64 14.43
N GLY A 128 -1.91 14.89 14.08
CA GLY A 128 -2.78 15.71 13.23
C GLY A 128 -2.24 15.81 11.80
N GLY A 129 -2.94 16.56 10.95
CA GLY A 129 -2.58 16.71 9.53
C GLY A 129 -1.19 17.30 9.29
N ASP A 130 -0.75 18.22 10.14
CA ASP A 130 0.59 18.84 10.13
C ASP A 130 1.10 19.00 11.58
N LEU A 131 2.37 19.38 11.72
CA LEU A 131 2.94 19.77 13.02
C LEU A 131 2.02 20.73 13.77
N SER A 132 1.77 20.46 15.06
CA SER A 132 0.89 21.22 15.96
C SER A 132 -0.60 21.25 15.62
N SER A 133 -1.03 20.53 14.58
CA SER A 133 -2.46 20.32 14.33
C SER A 133 -3.05 19.38 15.37
N THR A 134 -4.31 19.60 15.75
CA THR A 134 -5.03 18.68 16.65
C THR A 134 -5.00 17.25 16.11
N SER A 135 -4.81 16.29 17.00
CA SER A 135 -4.80 14.87 16.65
C SER A 135 -6.10 14.45 15.97
N MET A 136 -5.98 13.66 14.90
CA MET A 136 -7.08 13.08 14.13
C MET A 136 -6.88 11.57 13.99
N ILE A 137 -7.99 10.85 13.92
CA ILE A 137 -8.01 9.37 13.81
C ILE A 137 -7.21 8.93 12.57
N ILE A 138 -7.48 9.54 11.41
CA ILE A 138 -6.85 9.17 10.14
C ILE A 138 -5.33 9.40 10.13
N ASP A 139 -4.87 10.55 10.61
CA ASP A 139 -3.43 10.86 10.63
C ASP A 139 -2.67 9.99 11.62
N THR A 140 -3.29 9.67 12.77
CA THR A 140 -2.71 8.75 13.74
C THR A 140 -2.56 7.35 13.14
N ALA A 141 -3.57 6.87 12.40
CA ALA A 141 -3.51 5.58 11.72
C ALA A 141 -2.44 5.56 10.62
N LEU A 142 -2.37 6.61 9.79
CA LEU A 142 -1.35 6.75 8.74
C LEU A 142 0.07 6.80 9.32
N ALA A 143 0.27 7.50 10.44
CA ALA A 143 1.55 7.52 11.13
C ALA A 143 1.94 6.10 11.61
N LEU A 144 1.00 5.37 12.22
CA LEU A 144 1.21 3.99 12.66
C LEU A 144 1.54 3.05 11.50
N ASP A 145 0.88 3.17 10.35
CA ASP A 145 1.18 2.40 9.15
C ASP A 145 2.62 2.60 8.69
N ALA A 146 3.08 3.86 8.64
CA ALA A 146 4.45 4.18 8.25
C ALA A 146 5.49 3.65 9.25
N LEU A 147 5.21 3.78 10.56
CA LEU A 147 6.08 3.26 11.61
C LEU A 147 6.15 1.73 11.57
N ASN A 148 5.04 1.05 11.29
CA ASN A 148 4.98 -0.40 11.11
C ASN A 148 5.77 -0.85 9.86
N ALA A 149 5.61 -0.15 8.73
CA ALA A 149 6.30 -0.48 7.48
C ALA A 149 7.84 -0.49 7.61
N VAL A 150 8.39 0.33 8.52
CA VAL A 150 9.83 0.40 8.79
C VAL A 150 10.27 -0.37 10.03
N ASN A 151 9.38 -1.16 10.65
CA ASN A 151 9.64 -1.88 11.91
C ASN A 151 10.21 -0.98 13.01
N TYR A 152 9.56 0.18 13.25
CA TYR A 152 10.06 1.16 14.20
C TYR A 152 10.19 0.58 15.62
N ALA A 153 11.33 0.85 16.26
CA ALA A 153 11.74 0.13 17.47
C ALA A 153 11.02 0.59 18.76
N ASN A 154 10.52 1.83 18.82
CA ASN A 154 9.93 2.38 20.04
C ASN A 154 8.50 1.87 20.27
N GLN A 155 8.39 0.72 20.95
CA GLN A 155 7.11 0.07 21.25
C GLN A 155 6.20 0.90 22.17
N ASN A 156 6.74 1.79 23.00
CA ASN A 156 5.93 2.64 23.88
C ASN A 156 5.17 3.69 23.06
N LEU A 157 5.84 4.33 22.10
CA LEU A 157 5.20 5.28 21.17
C LEU A 157 4.10 4.58 20.38
N ILE A 158 4.38 3.40 19.82
CA ILE A 158 3.38 2.61 19.08
C ILE A 158 2.19 2.26 19.97
N SER A 159 2.44 1.78 21.20
CA SER A 159 1.37 1.38 22.13
C SER A 159 0.50 2.57 22.55
N ASN A 160 1.09 3.75 22.74
CA ASN A 160 0.35 4.95 23.11
C ASN A 160 -0.51 5.47 21.94
N ALA A 161 0.00 5.44 20.71
CA ALA A 161 -0.75 5.81 19.51
C ALA A 161 -1.91 4.84 19.25
N LEU A 162 -1.70 3.54 19.43
CA LEU A 162 -2.78 2.54 19.38
C LEU A 162 -3.83 2.80 20.46
N LEU A 163 -3.42 3.17 21.67
CA LEU A 163 -4.35 3.54 22.74
C LEU A 163 -5.20 4.76 22.36
N TYR A 164 -4.61 5.78 21.72
CA TYR A 164 -5.36 6.92 21.19
C TYR A 164 -6.49 6.44 20.25
N LEU A 165 -6.18 5.57 19.28
CA LEU A 165 -7.18 5.03 18.35
C LEU A 165 -8.27 4.22 19.06
N VAL A 166 -7.90 3.33 19.98
CA VAL A 166 -8.85 2.51 20.77
C VAL A 166 -9.77 3.38 21.62
N THR A 167 -9.27 4.45 22.22
CA THR A 167 -10.09 5.36 23.03
C THR A 167 -11.10 6.17 22.21
N ASN A 168 -10.88 6.29 20.90
CA ASN A 168 -11.77 6.95 19.95
C ASN A 168 -12.63 5.97 19.14
N GLN A 169 -12.59 4.67 19.45
CA GLN A 169 -13.42 3.66 18.79
C GLN A 169 -14.87 3.75 19.27
N ASN A 170 -15.81 3.65 18.33
CA ASN A 170 -17.24 3.60 18.65
C ASN A 170 -17.61 2.25 19.31
N SER A 171 -18.75 2.22 20.01
CA SER A 171 -19.24 1.00 20.68
C SER A 171 -19.54 -0.17 19.74
N ASP A 172 -19.70 0.10 18.44
CA ASP A 172 -19.90 -0.91 17.39
C ASP A 172 -18.58 -1.46 16.82
N GLY A 173 -17.43 -0.94 17.28
CA GLY A 173 -16.10 -1.34 16.83
C GLY A 173 -15.57 -0.55 15.62
N GLY A 174 -16.34 0.41 15.08
CA GLY A 174 -15.90 1.25 13.97
C GLY A 174 -15.32 2.60 14.39
N TRP A 175 -14.85 3.36 13.40
CA TRP A 175 -14.43 4.75 13.53
C TRP A 175 -15.17 5.63 12.52
N GLY A 176 -15.54 6.84 12.96
CA GLY A 176 -16.04 7.91 12.10
C GLY A 176 -14.91 8.85 11.64
N PHE A 177 -15.25 9.90 10.88
CA PHE A 177 -14.26 10.90 10.44
C PHE A 177 -13.71 11.71 11.61
N TYR A 178 -14.57 12.04 12.57
CA TYR A 178 -14.21 12.62 13.86
C TYR A 178 -14.66 11.73 15.01
N ALA A 179 -14.08 11.94 16.19
CA ALA A 179 -14.47 11.22 17.40
C ALA A 179 -15.95 11.46 17.73
N GLY A 180 -16.71 10.37 17.86
CA GLY A 180 -18.14 10.41 18.15
C GLY A 180 -19.06 10.51 16.92
N ASP A 181 -18.50 10.65 15.71
CA ASP A 181 -19.28 10.46 14.48
C ASP A 181 -19.73 9.00 14.31
N ASP A 182 -20.77 8.79 13.51
CA ASP A 182 -21.17 7.45 13.08
C ASP A 182 -20.00 6.72 12.38
N SER A 183 -19.89 5.42 12.64
CA SER A 183 -18.86 4.57 12.05
C SER A 183 -18.93 4.57 10.52
N ASN A 184 -17.77 4.74 9.88
CA ASN A 184 -17.64 4.83 8.44
C ASN A 184 -16.71 3.71 7.92
N VAL A 185 -17.09 3.10 6.79
CA VAL A 185 -16.34 1.97 6.20
C VAL A 185 -14.91 2.38 5.81
N TYR A 186 -14.72 3.56 5.21
CA TYR A 186 -13.40 4.04 4.83
C TYR A 186 -12.52 4.28 6.06
N MET A 187 -13.03 5.02 7.06
CA MET A 187 -12.28 5.30 8.28
C MET A 187 -11.93 4.02 9.04
N THR A 188 -12.88 3.09 9.15
CA THR A 188 -12.65 1.81 9.85
C THR A 188 -11.68 0.90 9.09
N ALA A 189 -11.57 1.02 7.76
CA ALA A 189 -10.61 0.24 6.98
C ALA A 189 -9.19 0.83 7.01
N MET A 190 -9.06 2.10 7.39
CA MET A 190 -7.78 2.81 7.51
C MET A 190 -7.15 2.67 8.88
N VAL A 191 -7.91 2.25 9.91
CA VAL A 191 -7.46 2.06 11.30
C VAL A 191 -7.18 0.58 11.56
#